data_AF-A0A0D3V937-F1
#
_entry.id   AF-A0A0D3V937-F1
#
_cell.length_a   1.000
_cell.length_b   1.000
_cell.length_c   1.000
_cell.angle_alpha   90.00
_cell.angle_beta   90.00
_cell.angle_gamma   90.00
#
_symmetry.space_group_name_H-M   'P 1'
#
loop_
_entity.id
_entity.type
_entity.pdbx_description
1 polymer ?
#
loop_
_entity_poly.entity_id
_entity_poly.type
_entity_poly.pdbx_seq_one_letter_code
_entity_poly.pdbx_strand_id
1 'polypeptide(L)'
;MKANVYSSSQYVILDRAENGDAIVETPYIDEWIKAINSVPGRKSDATAKYWVIPGRKLAILVLCHALQDLPVVVKSPHLVEWFLELLQLHTGAEKDALQKLRDTLKMKGYTLRLKRPI
;
A
#
# COMPACT_ATOMS: atom_id res chain seq x y z
N MET A 1 -2.99 -6.64 28.69
CA MET A 1 -2.17 -5.49 28.25
C MET A 1 -1.94 -5.62 26.75
N LYS A 2 -2.70 -4.90 25.91
CA LYS A 2 -2.47 -4.90 24.46
C LYS A 2 -1.47 -3.79 24.15
N ALA A 3 -0.28 -4.17 23.71
CA ALA A 3 0.71 -3.22 23.21
C ALA A 3 0.12 -2.55 21.97
N ASN A 4 -0.41 -1.35 22.14
CA ASN A 4 -0.64 -0.40 21.05
C ASN A 4 0.74 0.04 20.56
N VAL A 5 1.38 -0.84 19.78
CA VAL A 5 2.46 -0.42 18.89
C VAL A 5 1.77 0.37 17.80
N TYR A 6 1.59 1.67 18.03
CA TYR A 6 1.49 2.64 16.94
C TYR A 6 2.81 2.52 16.20
N SER A 7 2.87 1.54 15.30
CA SER A 7 4.00 1.42 14.41
C SER A 7 3.98 2.69 13.59
N SER A 8 5.04 3.49 13.74
CA SER A 8 5.47 4.54 12.83
C SER A 8 5.84 3.95 11.45
N SER A 9 5.04 3.00 10.99
CA SER A 9 5.13 2.37 9.69
C SER A 9 4.73 3.42 8.68
N GLN A 10 5.71 3.90 7.93
CA GLN A 10 5.51 4.66 6.70
C GLN A 10 4.99 3.71 5.60
N TYR A 11 4.01 2.87 5.89
CA TYR A 11 3.52 1.83 5.01
C TYR A 11 2.00 1.72 5.08
N VAL A 12 1.37 1.54 3.93
CA VAL A 12 -0.01 1.04 3.84
C VAL A 12 0.05 -0.47 3.97
N ILE A 13 -0.69 -1.03 4.91
CA ILE A 13 -0.73 -2.47 5.13
C ILE A 13 -2.00 -3.01 4.49
N LEU A 14 -1.84 -4.03 3.64
CA LEU A 14 -2.93 -4.77 3.03
C LEU A 14 -3.05 -6.15 3.67
N ASP A 15 -4.25 -6.47 4.13
CA ASP A 15 -4.60 -7.77 4.69
C ASP A 15 -5.92 -8.28 4.10
N ARG A 16 -6.25 -9.55 4.38
CA ARG A 16 -7.47 -10.19 3.92
C ARG A 16 -8.47 -10.34 5.06
N ALA A 17 -9.71 -9.92 4.83
CA ALA A 17 -10.83 -10.26 5.67
C ALA A 17 -11.36 -11.67 5.36
N GLU A 18 -11.97 -12.32 6.35
CA GLU A 18 -12.54 -13.67 6.23
C GLU A 18 -13.61 -13.77 5.12
N ASN A 19 -14.32 -12.68 4.87
CA ASN A 19 -15.34 -12.58 3.82
C ASN A 19 -14.77 -12.39 2.40
N GLY A 20 -13.44 -12.33 2.24
CA GLY A 20 -12.77 -12.11 0.96
C GLY A 20 -12.56 -10.64 0.58
N ASP A 21 -12.95 -9.70 1.45
CA ASP A 21 -12.63 -8.29 1.27
C ASP A 21 -11.17 -7.99 1.63
N ALA A 22 -10.64 -6.89 1.10
CA ALA A 22 -9.31 -6.39 1.45
C ALA A 22 -9.40 -5.39 2.61
N ILE A 23 -8.58 -5.60 3.63
CA ILE A 23 -8.40 -4.68 4.75
C ILE A 23 -7.19 -3.80 4.44
N VAL A 24 -7.38 -2.49 4.58
CA VAL A 24 -6.35 -1.48 4.34
C VAL A 24 -6.12 -0.72 5.64
N GLU A 25 -4.97 -0.95 6.27
CA GLU A 25 -4.50 -0.14 7.38
C GLU A 25 -3.55 0.92 6.82
N THR A 26 -3.73 2.17 7.21
CA THR A 26 -2.85 3.27 6.79
C THR A 26 -2.49 4.11 8.01
N PRO A 27 -1.27 4.66 8.10
CA PRO A 27 -1.03 5.80 8.97
C PRO A 27 -1.95 6.95 8.55
N TYR A 28 -2.30 7.83 9.50
CA TYR A 28 -3.16 8.99 9.29
C TYR A 28 -2.43 10.10 8.51
N ILE A 29 -2.10 9.81 7.25
CA ILE A 29 -1.48 10.74 6.32
C ILE A 29 -2.57 11.17 5.33
N ASP A 30 -2.84 12.47 5.25
CA ASP A 30 -3.97 13.01 4.48
C ASP A 30 -3.95 12.59 3.00
N GLU A 31 -2.77 12.55 2.38
CA GLU A 31 -2.62 12.13 0.99
C GLU A 31 -3.04 10.66 0.79
N TRP A 32 -2.74 9.79 1.76
CA TRP A 32 -3.01 8.35 1.68
C TRP A 32 -4.48 8.09 1.98
N ILE A 33 -5.04 8.83 2.94
CA ILE A 33 -6.47 8.82 3.20
C ILE A 33 -7.24 9.31 1.96
N LYS A 34 -6.78 10.35 1.28
CA LYS A 34 -7.37 10.81 0.01
C LYS A 34 -7.31 9.74 -1.08
N ALA A 35 -6.17 9.05 -1.22
CA ALA A 35 -6.02 7.96 -2.17
C ALA A 35 -7.01 6.81 -1.89
N ILE A 36 -7.10 6.34 -0.64
CA ILE A 36 -8.06 5.31 -0.24
C ILE A 36 -9.50 5.80 -0.42
N ASN A 37 -9.75 7.10 -0.20
CA ASN A 37 -11.05 7.70 -0.42
C ASN A 37 -11.49 7.76 -1.90
N SER A 38 -10.59 7.53 -2.85
CA SER A 38 -10.95 7.39 -4.26
C SER A 38 -11.53 6.01 -4.60
N VAL A 39 -11.37 5.01 -3.71
CA VAL A 39 -11.80 3.64 -3.98
C VAL A 39 -13.32 3.50 -3.79
N PRO A 40 -14.05 2.98 -4.79
CA PRO A 40 -15.50 2.82 -4.72
C PRO A 40 -15.91 1.66 -3.80
N GLY A 41 -16.99 1.85 -3.05
CA GLY A 41 -17.56 0.80 -2.18
C GLY A 41 -16.78 0.55 -0.89
N ARG A 42 -15.74 1.34 -0.61
CA ARG A 42 -14.98 1.29 0.65
C ARG A 42 -15.89 1.55 1.86
N LYS A 43 -15.54 0.95 2.99
CA LYS A 43 -16.14 1.22 4.30
C LYS A 43 -15.03 1.51 5.30
N SER A 44 -15.14 2.59 6.06
CA SER A 44 -14.24 2.84 7.19
C SER A 44 -14.74 2.10 8.42
N ASP A 45 -13.88 1.34 9.06
CA ASP A 45 -14.09 0.93 10.45
C ASP A 45 -13.38 1.92 11.37
N ALA A 46 -14.15 2.84 11.97
CA ALA A 46 -13.62 3.85 12.88
C ALA A 46 -13.09 3.25 14.20
N THR A 47 -13.62 2.08 14.59
CA THR A 47 -13.25 1.41 15.85
C THR A 47 -11.89 0.73 15.71
N ALA A 48 -11.70 0.05 14.60
CA ALA A 48 -10.48 -0.72 14.32
C ALA A 48 -9.46 0.03 13.45
N LYS A 49 -9.78 1.26 13.02
CA LYS A 49 -8.89 2.18 12.29
C LYS A 49 -8.36 1.62 10.97
N TYR A 50 -9.18 0.84 10.27
CA TYR A 50 -8.87 0.33 8.94
C TYR A 50 -10.01 0.63 7.96
N TRP A 51 -9.72 0.47 6.68
CA TRP A 51 -10.70 0.54 5.61
C TRP A 51 -10.93 -0.86 5.05
N VAL A 52 -12.20 -1.19 4.81
CA VAL A 52 -12.60 -2.41 4.11
C VAL A 52 -12.89 -2.05 2.66
N ILE A 53 -12.16 -2.66 1.75
CA ILE A 53 -12.36 -2.54 0.31
C ILE A 53 -13.02 -3.84 -0.16
N PRO A 54 -14.15 -3.74 -0.89
CA PRO A 54 -14.81 -4.93 -1.41
C PRO A 54 -13.84 -5.78 -2.24
N GLY A 55 -13.86 -7.10 -2.05
CA GLY A 55 -13.06 -8.07 -2.81
C GLY A 55 -13.46 -8.22 -4.28
N ARG A 56 -14.01 -7.16 -4.89
CA ARG A 56 -14.36 -7.12 -6.32
C ARG A 56 -13.14 -6.69 -7.10
N LYS A 57 -12.84 -7.39 -8.20
CA LYS A 57 -11.70 -7.11 -9.08
C LYS A 57 -11.53 -5.62 -9.43
N LEU A 58 -12.62 -4.94 -9.77
CA LEU A 58 -12.59 -3.50 -10.08
C LEU A 58 -12.17 -2.63 -8.89
N ALA A 59 -12.67 -2.92 -7.69
CA ALA A 59 -12.31 -2.16 -6.49
C ALA A 59 -10.84 -2.38 -6.12
N ILE A 60 -10.34 -3.60 -6.25
CA ILE A 60 -8.93 -3.93 -6.02
C ILE A 60 -8.02 -3.28 -7.07
N LEU A 61 -8.41 -3.25 -8.34
CA LEU A 61 -7.66 -2.53 -9.38
C LEU A 61 -7.56 -1.02 -9.10
N VAL A 62 -8.67 -0.40 -8.69
CA VAL A 62 -8.68 1.02 -8.32
C VAL A 62 -7.82 1.26 -7.07
N LEU A 63 -7.85 0.33 -6.11
CA LEU A 63 -6.97 0.36 -4.94
C LEU A 63 -5.50 0.27 -5.36
N CYS A 64 -5.12 -0.66 -6.23
CA CYS A 64 -3.75 -0.77 -6.74
C CYS A 64 -3.29 0.53 -7.40
N HIS A 65 -4.13 1.13 -8.24
CA HIS A 65 -3.83 2.40 -8.89
C HIS A 65 -3.69 3.54 -7.86
N ALA A 66 -4.58 3.62 -6.88
CA ALA A 66 -4.51 4.63 -5.83
C ALA A 66 -3.26 4.50 -4.95
N LEU A 67 -2.75 3.28 -4.77
CA LEU A 67 -1.60 2.97 -3.93
C LEU A 67 -0.28 2.81 -4.71
N GLN A 68 -0.27 2.96 -6.04
CA GLN A 68 0.89 2.69 -6.90
C GLN A 68 2.14 3.46 -6.44
N ASP A 69 1.97 4.73 -6.06
CA ASP A 69 3.06 5.59 -5.60
C ASP A 69 3.32 5.48 -4.09
N LEU A 70 2.47 4.78 -3.34
CA LEU A 70 2.60 4.64 -1.90
C LEU A 70 3.37 3.36 -1.50
N PRO A 71 4.13 3.39 -0.41
CA PRO A 71 4.83 2.21 0.08
C PRO A 71 3.82 1.23 0.71
N VAL A 72 3.65 0.06 0.10
CA VAL A 72 2.62 -0.92 0.52
C VAL A 72 3.28 -2.18 1.07
N VAL A 73 2.72 -2.75 2.14
CA VAL A 73 3.12 -4.05 2.68
C VAL A 73 1.91 -4.97 2.66
N VAL A 74 2.00 -6.07 1.93
CA VAL A 74 0.96 -7.11 1.92
C VAL A 74 1.27 -8.11 3.04
N LYS A 75 0.45 -8.13 4.09
CA LYS A 75 0.62 -9.04 5.24
C LYS A 75 0.25 -10.48 4.91
N SER A 76 -0.83 -10.68 4.16
CA SER A 76 -1.37 -12.01 3.87
C SER A 76 -1.06 -12.44 2.43
N PRO A 77 -0.21 -13.48 2.24
CA PRO A 77 0.10 -14.02 0.91
C PRO A 77 -1.16 -14.48 0.15
N HIS A 78 -2.17 -14.95 0.89
CA HIS A 78 -3.45 -15.39 0.32
C HIS A 78 -4.23 -14.27 -0.37
N LEU A 79 -3.99 -13.01 0.00
CA LEU A 79 -4.58 -11.87 -0.69
C LEU A 79 -4.02 -11.74 -2.12
N VAL A 80 -2.73 -12.03 -2.30
CA VAL A 80 -2.05 -12.01 -3.60
C VAL A 80 -2.48 -13.19 -4.47
N GLU A 81 -2.73 -14.35 -3.87
CA GLU A 81 -3.28 -15.52 -4.58
C GLU A 81 -4.65 -15.23 -5.20
N TRP A 82 -5.46 -14.40 -4.54
CA TRP A 82 -6.79 -14.02 -5.00
C TRP A 82 -6.79 -12.82 -5.94
N PHE A 83 -5.85 -11.90 -5.74
CA PHE A 83 -5.70 -10.68 -6.54
C PHE A 83 -4.25 -10.50 -6.95
N LEU A 84 -3.87 -11.15 -8.07
CA LEU A 84 -2.54 -11.05 -8.66
C LEU A 84 -2.16 -9.61 -9.01
N GLU A 85 -3.13 -8.72 -9.20
CA GLU A 85 -2.92 -7.30 -9.44
C GLU A 85 -2.18 -6.60 -8.29
N LEU A 86 -2.21 -7.16 -7.09
CA LEU A 86 -1.44 -6.65 -5.94
C LEU A 86 0.07 -6.84 -6.12
N LEU A 87 0.52 -7.75 -7.00
CA LEU A 87 1.94 -7.90 -7.35
C LEU A 87 2.51 -6.64 -8.04
N GLN A 88 1.65 -5.79 -8.60
CA GLN A 88 2.09 -4.53 -9.22
C GLN A 88 2.46 -3.46 -8.19
N LEU A 89 2.01 -3.62 -6.94
CA LEU A 89 2.38 -2.72 -5.86
C LEU A 89 3.80 -3.04 -5.41
N HIS A 90 4.71 -2.09 -5.59
CA HIS A 90 6.05 -2.20 -5.03
C HIS A 90 5.95 -2.30 -3.52
N THR A 91 6.55 -3.36 -2.97
CA THR A 91 6.54 -3.57 -1.54
C THR A 91 7.35 -2.47 -0.86
N GLY A 92 6.98 -2.12 0.38
CA GLY A 92 7.68 -1.11 1.17
C GLY A 92 9.20 -1.32 1.20
N ALA A 93 9.62 -2.58 1.33
CA ALA A 93 11.03 -2.98 1.29
C ALA A 93 11.72 -2.70 -0.06
N GLU A 94 11.03 -2.93 -1.18
CA GLU A 94 11.55 -2.62 -2.52
C GLU A 94 11.71 -1.11 -2.72
N LYS A 95 10.72 -0.31 -2.29
CA LYS A 95 10.82 1.15 -2.36
C LYS A 95 11.95 1.70 -1.50
N ASP A 96 12.11 1.19 -0.29
CA ASP A 96 13.22 1.53 0.59
C ASP A 96 14.58 1.15 -0.02
N ALA A 97 14.68 -0.04 -0.64
CA ALA A 97 15.89 -0.47 -1.31
C ALA A 97 16.23 0.41 -2.53
N LEU A 98 15.23 0.77 -3.34
CA LEU A 98 15.38 1.69 -4.47
C LEU A 98 15.78 3.09 -4.01
N GLN A 99 15.21 3.56 -2.90
CA GLN A 99 15.54 4.85 -2.32
C GLN A 99 16.99 4.87 -1.81
N LYS A 100 17.42 3.84 -1.07
CA LYS A 100 18.82 3.68 -0.63
C LYS A 100 19.80 3.59 -1.81
N LEU A 101 19.44 2.86 -2.86
CA LEU A 101 20.25 2.76 -4.08
C LEU A 101 20.38 4.14 -4.74
N ARG A 102 19.27 4.88 -4.87
CA ARG A 102 19.26 6.24 -5.42
C ARG A 102 20.15 7.18 -4.63
N ASP A 103 20.08 7.14 -3.31
CA ASP A 103 20.87 8.02 -2.45
C ASP A 103 22.37 7.67 -2.51
N THR A 104 22.69 6.37 -2.59
CA THR A 104 24.08 5.89 -2.83
C THR A 104 24.61 6.37 -4.18
N LEU A 105 23.80 6.29 -5.24
CA LEU A 105 24.18 6.72 -6.58
C LEU A 105 24.38 8.24 -6.65
N LYS A 106 23.53 9.03 -5.98
CA LYS A 106 23.72 10.47 -5.83
C LYS A 106 25.02 10.82 -5.11
N MET A 107 25.33 10.15 -4.00
CA MET A 107 26.60 10.36 -3.27
C MET A 107 27.83 10.06 -4.13
N LYS A 108 27.72 9.11 -5.05
CA LYS A 108 28.78 8.77 -6.01
C LYS A 108 28.80 9.65 -7.27
N GLY A 109 27.97 10.70 -7.34
CA GLY A 109 27.94 11.66 -8.45
C GLY A 109 27.17 11.21 -9.70
N TYR A 110 26.43 10.11 -9.64
CA TYR A 110 25.63 9.62 -10.77
C TYR A 110 24.30 10.37 -10.87
N THR A 111 23.96 10.85 -12.07
CA THR A 111 22.65 11.45 -12.37
C THR A 111 21.69 10.39 -12.90
N LEU A 112 20.72 9.97 -12.09
CA LEU A 112 19.68 9.05 -12.52
C LEU A 112 18.68 9.77 -13.44
N ARG A 113 18.74 9.50 -14.74
CA ARG A 113 17.65 9.83 -15.68
C ARG A 113 16.61 8.73 -15.60
N LEU A 114 15.65 8.88 -14.69
CA LEU A 114 14.45 8.04 -14.70
C LEU A 114 13.68 8.33 -15.99
N LYS A 115 13.73 7.39 -16.94
CA LYS A 115 12.76 7.37 -18.05
C LYS A 115 11.39 7.20 -17.41
N ARG A 116 10.50 8.19 -17.58
CA ARG A 116 9.08 8.03 -17.23
C ARG A 116 8.55 6.78 -17.96
N PRO A 117 7.79 5.90 -17.28
CA PRO A 117 7.05 4.89 -18.00
C PRO A 117 6.05 5.59 -18.94
N ILE A 118 6.00 5.11 -20.18
CA ILE A 118 5.06 5.54 -21.23
C ILE A 118 3.69 4.95 -20.92
#